data_AF-S8C8H1-F1
#
_entry.id   AF-S8C8H1-F1
#
_cell.length_a   1.000
_cell.length_b   1.000
_cell.length_c   1.000
_cell.angle_alpha   90.00
_cell.angle_beta   90.00
_cell.angle_gamma   90.00
#
_symmetry.space_group_name_H-M   'P 1'
#
loop_
_entity.id
_entity.type
_entity.pdbx_description
1 polymer ?
#
loop_
_entity_poly.entity_id
_entity_poly.type
_entity_poly.pdbx_seq_one_letter_code
_entity_poly.pdbx_strand_id
1 'polypeptide(L)'
;MAFSAASVTTVVPSNSILIPKACIPPKKSSPPHKVSFGFSFSGDAASLDLVSRRCVSSGRCRTGSLAAVRASEDPHVGNTAPDFEAEAVFDQEFIKVKLSDYVGKKYVILFFYPLDFTFVCPTEITAFSDRYEEFERLNTEVLGVSIDSVFSHLAWIQTDRKSGGLGDLKYPLVSDVTKSVSKSYGVLIQDQGIALRGLFIIDKQGIIQHSTINNLAIGRSVDETLRTLQALQYVQENPDEVCPAGWKPGEKSMKPDPKLSKEYFAAV
;
A
#
# COMPACT_ATOMS: atom_id res chain seq x y z
N MET A 1 -11.02 -33.16 -65.88
CA MET A 1 -11.47 -33.36 -64.48
C MET A 1 -11.46 -31.95 -63.85
N ALA A 2 -12.51 -31.12 -63.91
CA ALA A 2 -13.83 -31.18 -63.23
C ALA A 2 -13.64 -31.24 -61.68
N PHE A 3 -14.12 -30.35 -60.80
CA PHE A 3 -15.33 -29.50 -60.66
C PHE A 3 -15.00 -28.24 -59.79
N SER A 4 -15.59 -27.04 -60.00
CA SER A 4 -16.83 -26.46 -59.40
C SER A 4 -16.76 -26.26 -57.86
N ALA A 5 -17.23 -25.20 -57.18
CA ALA A 5 -18.22 -24.13 -57.39
C ALA A 5 -17.89 -22.94 -56.43
N ALA A 6 -18.07 -21.67 -56.83
CA ALA A 6 -19.20 -20.77 -56.54
C ALA A 6 -19.36 -20.23 -55.09
N SER A 7 -19.44 -18.89 -55.04
CA SER A 7 -19.63 -17.98 -53.91
C SER A 7 -21.03 -18.05 -53.28
N VAL A 8 -21.15 -17.90 -51.95
CA VAL A 8 -22.32 -17.28 -51.30
C VAL A 8 -21.88 -16.56 -50.01
N THR A 9 -22.02 -15.24 -50.02
CA THR A 9 -22.02 -14.35 -48.86
C THR A 9 -23.41 -14.35 -48.24
N THR A 10 -23.56 -14.70 -46.96
CA THR A 10 -24.80 -14.48 -46.21
C THR A 10 -24.50 -13.73 -44.91
N VAL A 11 -24.91 -12.46 -44.92
CA VAL A 11 -25.13 -11.60 -43.77
C VAL A 11 -26.32 -12.15 -42.99
N VAL A 12 -26.17 -12.35 -41.67
CA VAL A 12 -27.29 -12.66 -40.76
C VAL A 12 -27.37 -11.53 -39.71
N PRO A 13 -28.56 -10.96 -39.47
CA PRO A 13 -28.71 -9.66 -38.82
C PRO A 13 -28.75 -9.73 -37.28
N SER A 14 -28.45 -8.57 -36.70
CA SER A 14 -28.68 -8.16 -35.32
C SER A 14 -30.09 -8.48 -34.85
N ASN A 15 -30.22 -9.16 -33.71
CA ASN A 15 -31.47 -9.21 -32.96
C ASN A 15 -31.22 -8.70 -31.54
N SER A 16 -31.63 -7.45 -31.34
CA SER A 16 -31.64 -6.73 -30.08
C SER A 16 -32.85 -7.20 -29.27
N ILE A 17 -32.62 -8.02 -28.24
CA ILE A 17 -33.66 -8.40 -27.30
C ILE A 17 -33.78 -7.29 -26.25
N LEU A 18 -34.85 -6.50 -26.38
CA LEU A 18 -35.33 -5.53 -25.40
C LEU A 18 -35.88 -6.27 -24.18
N ILE A 19 -35.21 -6.14 -23.04
CA ILE A 19 -35.74 -6.56 -21.73
C ILE A 19 -36.47 -5.36 -21.10
N PRO A 20 -37.75 -5.48 -20.71
CA PRO A 20 -38.48 -4.38 -20.11
C PRO A 20 -38.01 -4.12 -18.67
N LYS A 21 -37.68 -2.85 -18.38
CA LYS A 21 -37.43 -2.33 -17.03
C LYS A 21 -38.69 -2.44 -16.18
N ALA A 22 -38.68 -3.31 -15.18
CA ALA A 22 -39.70 -3.31 -14.13
C ALA A 22 -39.50 -2.09 -13.22
N CYS A 23 -40.48 -1.20 -13.21
CA CYS A 23 -40.56 -0.06 -12.28
C CYS A 23 -41.03 -0.55 -10.90
N ILE A 24 -40.19 -0.40 -9.89
CA ILE A 24 -40.54 -0.61 -8.48
C ILE A 24 -40.82 0.77 -7.86
N PRO A 25 -42.00 1.04 -7.28
CA PRO A 25 -42.27 2.31 -6.61
C PRO A 25 -41.60 2.35 -5.21
N PRO A 26 -41.08 3.50 -4.76
CA PRO A 26 -40.44 3.62 -3.45
C PRO A 26 -41.48 3.62 -2.31
N LYS A 27 -41.23 2.78 -1.30
CA LYS A 27 -41.94 2.80 -0.01
C LYS A 27 -41.58 4.06 0.78
N LYS A 28 -42.59 4.81 1.21
CA LYS A 28 -42.47 5.91 2.19
C LYS A 28 -42.23 5.31 3.59
N SER A 29 -41.17 5.73 4.28
CA SER A 29 -40.96 5.49 5.71
C SER A 29 -41.18 6.77 6.51
N SER A 30 -42.00 6.66 7.55
CA SER A 30 -42.36 7.68 8.54
C SER A 30 -41.26 7.89 9.60
N PRO A 31 -41.18 9.06 10.26
CA PRO A 31 -40.14 9.35 11.24
C PRO A 31 -40.46 8.74 12.62
N PRO A 32 -39.45 8.33 13.42
CA PRO A 32 -39.69 7.93 14.80
C PRO A 32 -39.70 9.12 15.77
N HIS A 33 -40.56 8.98 16.76
CA HIS A 33 -40.88 9.92 17.84
C HIS A 33 -39.71 10.19 18.80
N LYS A 34 -39.60 11.45 19.25
CA LYS A 34 -38.80 11.85 20.42
C LYS A 34 -39.45 11.33 21.70
N VAL A 35 -38.68 10.67 22.55
CA VAL A 35 -39.03 10.41 23.95
C VAL A 35 -37.97 11.05 24.83
N SER A 36 -38.38 12.05 25.61
CA SER A 36 -37.59 12.67 26.67
C SER A 36 -37.84 11.92 27.98
N PHE A 37 -36.78 11.57 28.70
CA PHE A 37 -36.87 11.26 30.13
C PHE A 37 -35.97 12.22 30.89
N GLY A 38 -36.59 13.03 31.73
CA GLY A 38 -35.92 13.83 32.75
C GLY A 38 -35.71 13.00 34.01
N PHE A 39 -34.60 13.26 34.70
CA PHE A 39 -34.43 12.95 36.11
C PHE A 39 -33.74 14.13 36.77
N SER A 40 -34.24 14.47 37.95
CA SER A 40 -33.88 15.64 38.76
C SER A 40 -33.82 15.22 40.23
N PHE A 41 -33.04 15.98 41.03
CA PHE A 41 -32.88 15.98 42.49
C PHE A 41 -32.09 14.79 43.10
N SER A 42 -31.23 14.90 44.13
CA SER A 42 -30.74 16.04 44.94
C SER A 42 -29.68 15.59 45.97
N GLY A 43 -28.90 16.57 46.50
CA GLY A 43 -28.25 16.63 47.84
C GLY A 43 -27.17 15.59 48.17
N ASP A 44 -26.11 15.84 48.95
CA ASP A 44 -25.86 16.88 49.96
C ASP A 44 -24.35 17.12 50.16
N ALA A 45 -24.06 18.30 50.69
CA ALA A 45 -22.74 18.79 51.07
C ALA A 45 -22.34 18.36 52.49
N ALA A 46 -21.04 18.25 52.77
CA ALA A 46 -20.47 18.55 54.08
C ALA A 46 -18.98 18.94 53.97
N SER A 47 -18.62 19.93 54.78
CA SER A 47 -17.38 20.73 54.84
C SER A 47 -16.42 20.22 55.93
N LEU A 48 -15.38 21.03 56.21
CA LEU A 48 -14.35 21.02 57.27
C LEU A 48 -12.96 20.54 56.77
N ASP A 49 -11.83 21.22 56.98
CA ASP A 49 -11.54 22.47 57.68
C ASP A 49 -10.13 23.01 57.30
N LEU A 50 -9.95 24.31 57.52
CA LEU A 50 -8.74 25.14 57.38
C LEU A 50 -7.54 24.66 58.22
N VAL A 51 -6.30 24.80 57.71
CA VAL A 51 -5.21 25.53 58.41
C VAL A 51 -4.21 26.14 57.39
N SER A 52 -4.01 27.45 57.56
CA SER A 52 -3.08 28.33 56.85
C SER A 52 -1.63 28.19 57.32
N ARG A 53 -0.64 28.22 56.40
CA ARG A 53 0.67 28.86 56.63
C ARG A 53 1.23 29.47 55.33
N ARG A 54 1.58 30.77 55.40
CA ARG A 54 2.35 31.54 54.40
C ARG A 54 3.82 31.11 54.40
N CYS A 55 4.48 31.12 53.24
CA CYS A 55 5.85 31.64 53.00
C CYS A 55 6.12 31.68 51.48
N VAL A 56 6.22 32.88 50.89
CA VAL A 56 7.44 33.57 50.43
C VAL A 56 8.03 33.02 49.11
N SER A 57 8.11 33.97 48.17
CA SER A 57 8.70 33.99 46.83
C SER A 57 9.88 33.06 46.53
N SER A 58 9.84 32.43 45.35
CA SER A 58 10.96 32.42 44.40
C SER A 58 10.47 31.95 43.03
N GLY A 59 11.02 32.55 41.97
CA GLY A 59 10.55 32.44 40.60
C GLY A 59 10.51 31.01 40.09
N ARG A 60 9.36 30.60 39.56
CA ARG A 60 9.23 29.37 38.77
C ARG A 60 9.10 29.77 37.31
N CYS A 61 10.20 29.57 36.59
CA CYS A 61 10.21 29.61 35.14
C CYS A 61 9.07 28.71 34.63
N ARG A 62 8.17 29.28 33.81
CA ARG A 62 7.16 28.50 33.11
C ARG A 62 7.91 27.59 32.13
N THR A 63 8.26 26.39 32.55
CA THR A 63 8.52 25.31 31.60
C THR A 63 7.18 25.02 30.96
N GLY A 64 6.94 25.65 29.81
CA GLY A 64 5.89 25.23 28.90
C GLY A 64 6.04 23.74 28.70
N SER A 65 4.99 22.99 29.03
CA SER A 65 4.86 21.61 28.63
C SER A 65 5.04 21.59 27.12
N LEU A 66 6.20 21.10 26.66
CA LEU A 66 6.37 20.67 25.28
C LEU A 66 5.35 19.56 25.11
N ALA A 67 4.18 19.91 24.56
CA ALA A 67 3.26 18.92 24.05
C ALA A 67 4.07 18.07 23.08
N ALA A 68 4.33 16.83 23.45
CA ALA A 68 4.84 15.83 22.54
C ALA A 68 3.85 15.81 21.36
N VAL A 69 4.28 16.38 20.24
CA VAL A 69 3.57 16.26 18.99
C VAL A 69 3.57 14.76 18.71
N ARG A 70 2.44 14.09 18.94
CA ARG A 70 2.24 12.75 18.43
C ARG A 70 2.36 12.88 16.92
N ALA A 71 3.46 12.39 16.38
CA ALA A 71 3.65 12.28 14.95
C ALA A 71 2.40 11.59 14.39
N SER A 72 1.77 12.24 13.41
CA SER A 72 0.72 11.60 12.63
C SER A 72 1.34 10.37 11.98
N GLU A 73 0.85 9.19 12.35
CA GLU A 73 1.25 7.89 11.78
C GLU A 73 0.68 7.71 10.38
N ASP A 74 0.92 8.68 9.50
CA ASP A 74 0.71 8.52 8.07
C ASP A 74 2.03 8.03 7.44
N PRO A 75 1.97 7.07 6.51
CA PRO A 75 3.12 6.45 5.86
C PRO A 75 3.73 7.42 4.86
N HIS A 76 4.48 8.39 5.36
CA HIS A 76 5.11 9.41 4.56
C HIS A 76 6.51 8.98 4.15
N VAL A 77 6.82 9.16 2.87
CA VAL A 77 8.19 9.06 2.34
C VAL A 77 9.14 9.90 3.21
N GLY A 78 10.27 9.31 3.58
CA GLY A 78 11.26 9.87 4.50
C GLY A 78 11.10 9.44 5.97
N ASN A 79 10.05 8.71 6.33
CA ASN A 79 9.84 8.20 7.70
C ASN A 79 9.92 6.68 7.78
N THR A 80 10.07 6.17 9.01
CA THR A 80 10.04 4.73 9.28
C THR A 80 8.71 4.13 8.83
N ALA A 81 8.79 3.02 8.12
CA ALA A 81 7.64 2.27 7.64
C ALA A 81 6.84 1.70 8.83
N PRO A 82 5.50 1.79 8.83
CA PRO A 82 4.67 1.14 9.84
C PRO A 82 4.97 -0.36 9.89
N ASP A 83 5.42 -0.84 11.07
CA ASP A 83 5.73 -2.25 11.27
C ASP A 83 4.45 -3.09 11.32
N PHE A 84 4.56 -4.36 10.92
CA PHE A 84 3.47 -5.33 11.01
C PHE A 84 4.03 -6.74 11.20
N GLU A 85 3.23 -7.59 11.83
CA GLU A 85 3.41 -9.05 11.83
C GLU A 85 2.11 -9.67 11.30
N ALA A 86 2.21 -10.47 10.26
CA ALA A 86 1.06 -11.10 9.62
C ALA A 86 1.41 -12.49 9.08
N GLU A 87 0.38 -13.31 8.90
CA GLU A 87 0.51 -14.60 8.22
C GLU A 87 0.65 -14.38 6.71
N ALA A 88 1.44 -15.23 6.07
CA ALA A 88 1.69 -15.20 4.65
C ALA A 88 1.76 -16.61 4.06
N VAL A 89 1.62 -16.72 2.75
CA VAL A 89 1.87 -17.94 2.00
C VAL A 89 3.18 -17.80 1.24
N PHE A 90 4.09 -18.76 1.42
CA PHE A 90 5.34 -18.88 0.69
C PHE A 90 5.68 -20.36 0.51
N ASP A 91 6.13 -20.77 -0.67
CA ASP A 91 6.34 -22.18 -1.03
C ASP A 91 5.15 -23.10 -0.68
N GLN A 92 3.93 -22.57 -0.87
CA GLN A 92 2.65 -23.23 -0.53
C GLN A 92 2.48 -23.58 0.97
N GLU A 93 3.32 -23.03 1.85
CA GLU A 93 3.23 -23.18 3.30
C GLU A 93 2.77 -21.88 3.96
N PHE A 94 2.19 -21.99 5.16
CA PHE A 94 1.84 -20.84 5.99
C PHE A 94 3.02 -20.45 6.86
N ILE A 95 3.49 -19.22 6.66
CA ILE A 95 4.58 -18.62 7.43
C ILE A 95 4.12 -17.34 8.12
N LYS A 96 4.96 -16.83 9.02
CA LYS A 96 4.80 -15.49 9.58
C LYS A 96 5.84 -14.56 8.97
N VAL A 97 5.40 -13.37 8.60
CA VAL A 97 6.26 -12.30 8.10
C VAL A 97 6.14 -11.10 9.04
N LYS A 98 7.29 -10.59 9.47
CA LYS A 98 7.38 -9.34 10.22
C LYS A 98 8.27 -8.36 9.47
N LEU A 99 7.78 -7.15 9.20
CA LEU A 99 8.52 -6.18 8.40
C LEU A 99 9.85 -5.79 9.05
N SER A 100 9.88 -5.63 10.37
CA SER A 100 11.10 -5.32 11.11
C SER A 100 12.23 -6.34 10.92
N ASP A 101 11.92 -7.59 10.53
CA ASP A 101 12.93 -8.65 10.39
C ASP A 101 13.85 -8.43 9.18
N TYR A 102 13.44 -7.58 8.23
CA TYR A 102 14.23 -7.18 7.06
C TYR A 102 15.16 -5.99 7.34
N VAL A 103 14.90 -5.22 8.40
CA VAL A 103 15.72 -4.06 8.79
C VAL A 103 17.14 -4.51 9.08
N GLY A 104 18.10 -3.78 8.52
CA GLY A 104 19.54 -4.06 8.56
C GLY A 104 19.99 -5.16 7.60
N LYS A 105 19.07 -5.86 6.92
CA LYS A 105 19.38 -7.02 6.07
C LYS A 105 19.14 -6.74 4.59
N LYS A 106 17.90 -6.40 4.21
CA LYS A 106 17.47 -6.24 2.83
C LYS A 106 16.69 -4.94 2.63
N TYR A 107 16.61 -4.47 1.38
CA TYR A 107 15.56 -3.55 0.97
C TYR A 107 14.24 -4.32 0.86
N VAL A 108 13.10 -3.65 0.93
CA VAL A 108 11.79 -4.27 0.77
C VAL A 108 10.94 -3.51 -0.25
N ILE A 109 10.42 -4.22 -1.24
CA ILE A 109 9.33 -3.77 -2.10
C ILE A 109 8.03 -4.30 -1.50
N LEU A 110 7.29 -3.44 -0.80
CA LEU A 110 5.99 -3.78 -0.22
C LEU A 110 4.90 -3.26 -1.14
N PHE A 111 4.09 -4.14 -1.73
CA PHE A 111 3.04 -3.73 -2.64
C PHE A 111 1.69 -4.33 -2.27
N PHE A 112 0.66 -3.48 -2.31
CA PHE A 112 -0.71 -3.84 -2.04
C PHE A 112 -1.47 -4.12 -3.32
N TYR A 113 -2.42 -5.04 -3.29
CA TYR A 113 -3.39 -5.24 -4.35
C TYR A 113 -4.80 -5.42 -3.76
N PRO A 114 -5.86 -5.12 -4.54
CA PRO A 114 -7.21 -5.06 -3.99
C PRO A 114 -7.76 -6.38 -3.46
N LEU A 115 -7.76 -7.42 -4.30
CA LEU A 115 -8.41 -8.72 -4.04
C LEU A 115 -7.78 -9.84 -4.88
N ASP A 116 -7.78 -11.05 -4.32
CA ASP A 116 -7.52 -12.32 -5.00
C ASP A 116 -8.58 -12.64 -6.07
N PHE A 117 -8.24 -13.50 -7.03
CA PHE A 117 -9.12 -13.95 -8.11
C PHE A 117 -9.74 -12.81 -8.95
N THR A 118 -8.99 -11.71 -9.13
CA THR A 118 -9.37 -10.58 -9.99
C THR A 118 -8.50 -10.51 -11.25
N PHE A 119 -8.62 -9.44 -12.04
CA PHE A 119 -8.07 -9.40 -13.41
C PHE A 119 -6.65 -8.80 -13.52
N VAL A 120 -6.42 -7.60 -12.97
CA VAL A 120 -5.12 -6.90 -13.08
C VAL A 120 -4.12 -7.42 -12.05
N CYS A 121 -4.59 -7.79 -10.86
CA CYS A 121 -3.75 -8.27 -9.76
C CYS A 121 -2.84 -9.45 -10.12
N PRO A 122 -3.33 -10.54 -10.77
CA PRO A 122 -2.45 -11.65 -11.10
C PRO A 122 -1.34 -11.24 -12.06
N THR A 123 -1.60 -10.29 -12.97
CA THR A 123 -0.58 -9.80 -13.92
C THR A 123 0.57 -9.07 -13.22
N GLU A 124 0.28 -8.32 -12.14
CA GLU A 124 1.31 -7.63 -11.36
C GLU A 124 2.09 -8.62 -10.50
N ILE A 125 1.38 -9.52 -9.81
CA ILE A 125 1.96 -10.50 -8.89
C ILE A 125 2.92 -11.44 -9.67
N THR A 126 2.49 -11.97 -10.81
CA THR A 126 3.34 -12.84 -11.62
C THR A 126 4.49 -12.08 -12.26
N ALA A 127 4.30 -10.83 -12.68
CA ALA A 127 5.38 -10.02 -13.26
C ALA A 127 6.52 -9.75 -12.26
N PHE A 128 6.20 -9.46 -11.00
CA PHE A 128 7.22 -9.38 -9.95
C PHE A 128 7.89 -10.74 -9.68
N SER A 129 7.12 -11.84 -9.75
CA SER A 129 7.65 -13.18 -9.44
C SER A 129 8.59 -13.68 -10.53
N ASP A 130 8.24 -13.45 -11.78
CA ASP A 130 9.05 -13.86 -12.93
C ASP A 130 10.40 -13.11 -12.96
N ARG A 131 10.41 -11.88 -12.44
CA ARG A 131 11.60 -11.01 -12.34
C ARG A 131 12.21 -10.94 -10.94
N TYR A 132 11.79 -11.82 -10.02
CA TYR A 132 12.22 -11.78 -8.62
C TYR A 132 13.74 -11.84 -8.46
N GLU A 133 14.43 -12.61 -9.30
CA GLU A 133 15.90 -12.74 -9.27
C GLU A 133 16.63 -11.41 -9.53
N GLU A 134 16.00 -10.46 -10.21
CA GLU A 134 16.57 -9.10 -10.37
C GLU A 134 16.58 -8.34 -9.04
N PHE A 135 15.52 -8.48 -8.23
CA PHE A 135 15.43 -7.89 -6.89
C PHE A 135 16.34 -8.60 -5.90
N GLU A 136 16.37 -9.94 -5.94
CA GLU A 136 17.22 -10.74 -5.07
C GLU A 136 18.71 -10.40 -5.24
N ARG A 137 19.18 -10.26 -6.49
CA ARG A 137 20.56 -9.82 -6.78
C ARG A 137 20.88 -8.43 -6.24
N LEU A 138 19.88 -7.57 -6.12
CA LEU A 138 19.99 -6.24 -5.51
C LEU A 138 19.73 -6.28 -3.99
N ASN A 139 19.81 -7.45 -3.35
CA ASN A 139 19.59 -7.65 -1.92
C ASN A 139 18.26 -7.05 -1.44
N THR A 140 17.20 -7.33 -2.20
CA THR A 140 15.85 -6.79 -2.02
C THR A 140 14.83 -7.92 -1.94
N GLU A 141 13.92 -7.83 -0.97
CA GLU A 141 12.76 -8.72 -0.83
C GLU A 141 11.52 -8.09 -1.48
N VAL A 142 10.61 -8.92 -1.96
CA VAL A 142 9.29 -8.49 -2.46
C VAL A 142 8.21 -9.05 -1.54
N LEU A 143 7.24 -8.22 -1.15
CA LEU A 143 6.10 -8.64 -0.34
C LEU A 143 4.81 -8.15 -1.00
N GLY A 144 3.96 -9.09 -1.42
CA GLY A 144 2.62 -8.78 -1.90
C GLY A 144 1.62 -8.83 -0.75
N VAL A 145 0.72 -7.86 -0.66
CA VAL A 145 -0.27 -7.76 0.44
C VAL A 145 -1.67 -7.55 -0.13
N SER A 146 -2.66 -8.26 0.39
CA SER A 146 -4.07 -7.89 0.22
C SER A 146 -4.88 -8.24 1.47
N ILE A 147 -6.17 -7.91 1.46
CA ILE A 147 -7.07 -8.13 2.59
C ILE A 147 -7.60 -9.58 2.66
N ASP A 148 -7.24 -10.42 1.69
CA ASP A 148 -7.68 -11.81 1.64
C ASP A 148 -6.91 -12.68 2.64
N SER A 149 -7.50 -13.81 3.03
CA SER A 149 -6.88 -14.75 3.96
C SER A 149 -5.80 -15.61 3.29
N VAL A 150 -4.88 -16.18 4.08
CA VAL A 150 -3.87 -17.14 3.59
C VAL A 150 -4.48 -18.36 2.87
N PHE A 151 -5.71 -18.76 3.20
CA PHE A 151 -6.40 -19.84 2.49
C PHE A 151 -6.79 -19.45 1.07
N SER A 152 -7.19 -18.20 0.86
CA SER A 152 -7.48 -17.65 -0.47
C SER A 152 -6.19 -17.56 -1.28
N HIS A 153 -5.12 -17.04 -0.69
CA HIS A 153 -3.81 -16.96 -1.35
C HIS A 153 -3.31 -18.34 -1.79
N LEU A 154 -3.38 -19.35 -0.91
CA LEU A 154 -2.95 -20.71 -1.23
C LEU A 154 -3.78 -21.31 -2.37
N ALA A 155 -5.11 -21.15 -2.33
CA ALA A 155 -5.98 -21.62 -3.41
C ALA A 155 -5.64 -20.92 -4.75
N TRP A 156 -5.27 -19.64 -4.71
CA TRP A 156 -4.94 -18.87 -5.90
C TRP A 156 -3.55 -19.21 -6.48
N ILE A 157 -2.57 -19.49 -5.61
CA ILE A 157 -1.25 -20.04 -5.97
C ILE A 157 -1.41 -21.42 -6.63
N GLN A 158 -2.28 -22.28 -6.10
CA GLN A 158 -2.56 -23.60 -6.67
C GLN A 158 -3.36 -23.56 -7.98
N THR A 159 -3.88 -22.39 -8.37
CA THR A 159 -4.59 -22.22 -9.64
C THR A 159 -3.61 -21.89 -10.76
N ASP A 160 -3.74 -22.56 -11.90
CA ASP A 160 -2.92 -22.31 -13.09
C ASP A 160 -3.05 -20.87 -13.60
N ARG A 161 -1.92 -20.26 -14.01
CA ARG A 161 -1.90 -18.92 -14.64
C ARG A 161 -2.84 -18.79 -15.85
N LYS A 162 -2.99 -19.87 -16.63
CA LYS A 162 -3.90 -19.91 -17.79
C LYS A 162 -5.38 -19.78 -17.40
N SER A 163 -5.71 -20.14 -16.17
CA SER A 163 -7.06 -20.05 -15.58
C SER A 163 -7.24 -18.79 -14.74
N GLY A 164 -6.31 -17.82 -14.81
CA GLY A 164 -6.31 -16.60 -14.00
C GLY A 164 -5.73 -16.78 -12.59
N GLY A 165 -5.04 -17.89 -12.33
CA GLY A 165 -4.30 -18.13 -11.10
C GLY A 165 -2.90 -17.51 -11.10
N LEU A 166 -2.12 -17.81 -10.07
CA LEU A 166 -0.76 -17.28 -9.90
C LEU A 166 0.32 -18.31 -10.27
N GLY A 167 0.05 -19.60 -10.08
CA GLY A 167 1.10 -20.62 -10.01
C GLY A 167 2.07 -20.37 -8.85
N ASP A 168 3.20 -21.08 -8.86
CA ASP A 168 4.22 -20.90 -7.83
C ASP A 168 4.81 -19.48 -7.87
N LEU A 169 4.99 -18.90 -6.68
CA LEU A 169 5.56 -17.57 -6.48
C LEU A 169 6.92 -17.67 -5.79
N LYS A 170 7.81 -16.74 -6.14
CA LYS A 170 9.17 -16.65 -5.57
C LYS A 170 9.27 -15.76 -4.33
N TYR A 171 8.14 -15.25 -3.83
CA TYR A 171 8.10 -14.36 -2.67
C TYR A 171 6.79 -14.50 -1.88
N PRO A 172 6.73 -14.05 -0.61
CA PRO A 172 5.56 -14.21 0.24
C PRO A 172 4.35 -13.36 -0.19
N LEU A 173 3.15 -13.95 -0.13
CA LEU A 173 1.87 -13.23 -0.15
C LEU A 173 1.31 -13.11 1.27
N VAL A 174 1.27 -11.89 1.77
CA VAL A 174 0.86 -11.53 3.13
C VAL A 174 -0.65 -11.25 3.18
N SER A 175 -1.31 -11.86 4.15
CA SER A 175 -2.74 -11.71 4.40
C SER A 175 -3.01 -10.63 5.45
N ASP A 176 -3.66 -9.54 5.04
CA ASP A 176 -4.12 -8.44 5.88
C ASP A 176 -5.64 -8.53 6.15
N VAL A 177 -6.10 -9.67 6.67
CA VAL A 177 -7.52 -9.92 6.95
C VAL A 177 -8.14 -8.89 7.90
N THR A 178 -7.35 -8.29 8.79
CA THR A 178 -7.79 -7.25 9.73
C THR A 178 -7.83 -5.85 9.09
N LYS A 179 -7.28 -5.70 7.89
CA LYS A 179 -7.13 -4.45 7.14
C LYS A 179 -6.26 -3.41 7.85
N SER A 180 -5.54 -3.81 8.89
CA SER A 180 -4.74 -2.91 9.72
C SER A 180 -3.48 -2.45 9.01
N VAL A 181 -2.86 -3.34 8.21
CA VAL A 181 -1.68 -3.01 7.40
C VAL A 181 -2.06 -2.06 6.28
N SER A 182 -3.12 -2.36 5.52
CA SER A 182 -3.62 -1.50 4.45
C SER A 182 -4.03 -0.12 4.98
N LYS A 183 -4.55 -0.06 6.21
CA LYS A 183 -4.91 1.19 6.89
C LYS A 183 -3.68 1.98 7.34
N SER A 184 -2.68 1.35 7.95
CA SER A 184 -1.45 2.02 8.38
C SER A 184 -0.61 2.51 7.19
N TYR A 185 -0.71 1.83 6.05
CA TYR A 185 -0.13 2.27 4.78
C TYR A 185 -1.04 3.21 3.97
N GLY A 186 -2.17 3.66 4.52
CA GLY A 186 -3.00 4.71 3.90
C GLY A 186 -3.60 4.33 2.53
N VAL A 187 -3.62 3.05 2.19
CA VAL A 187 -4.08 2.53 0.90
C VAL A 187 -5.47 1.90 0.98
N LEU A 188 -6.03 1.72 2.18
CA LEU A 188 -7.35 1.14 2.37
C LEU A 188 -8.47 2.09 1.92
N ILE A 189 -9.27 1.65 0.94
CA ILE A 189 -10.53 2.29 0.58
C ILE A 189 -11.59 1.87 1.60
N GLN A 190 -11.84 2.71 2.60
CA GLN A 190 -12.72 2.39 3.75
C GLN A 190 -14.10 1.87 3.31
N ASP A 191 -14.71 2.51 2.32
CA ASP A 191 -16.07 2.18 1.86
C ASP A 191 -16.17 0.83 1.14
N GLN A 192 -15.07 0.35 0.58
CA GLN A 192 -15.01 -0.92 -0.17
C GLN A 192 -14.30 -2.02 0.61
N GLY A 193 -13.51 -1.65 1.62
CA GLY A 193 -12.76 -2.58 2.44
C GLY A 193 -11.65 -3.31 1.69
N ILE A 194 -11.08 -2.69 0.65
CA ILE A 194 -9.98 -3.20 -0.19
C ILE A 194 -8.86 -2.18 -0.29
N ALA A 195 -7.64 -2.60 -0.59
CA ALA A 195 -6.51 -1.71 -0.80
C ALA A 195 -6.48 -1.16 -2.24
N LEU A 196 -6.00 0.08 -2.39
CA LEU A 196 -5.50 0.62 -3.66
C LEU A 196 -4.24 -0.13 -4.11
N ARG A 197 -3.79 0.12 -5.34
CA ARG A 197 -2.53 -0.43 -5.86
C ARG A 197 -1.34 0.42 -5.38
N GLY A 198 -1.13 0.42 -4.06
CA GLY A 198 0.01 1.07 -3.42
C GLY A 198 1.26 0.22 -3.49
N LEU A 199 2.41 0.83 -3.73
CA LEU A 199 3.73 0.21 -3.69
C LEU A 199 4.67 1.14 -2.94
N PHE A 200 5.46 0.57 -2.03
CA PHE A 200 6.44 1.27 -1.21
C PHE A 200 7.80 0.60 -1.37
N ILE A 201 8.84 1.42 -1.57
CA ILE A 201 10.23 0.96 -1.51
C ILE A 201 10.78 1.38 -0.15
N ILE A 202 11.19 0.40 0.64
CA ILE A 202 11.67 0.57 2.01
C ILE A 202 13.16 0.21 2.04
N ASP A 203 13.98 1.08 2.62
CA ASP A 203 15.41 0.85 2.71
C ASP A 203 15.82 -0.09 3.85
N LYS A 204 17.12 -0.37 3.94
CA LYS A 204 17.69 -1.22 5.00
C LYS A 204 17.53 -0.62 6.40
N GLN A 205 17.25 0.68 6.54
CA GLN A 205 16.98 1.33 7.81
C GLN A 205 15.48 1.27 8.18
N GLY A 206 14.65 0.67 7.32
CA GLY A 206 13.22 0.60 7.50
C GLY A 206 12.52 1.91 7.14
N ILE A 207 13.16 2.82 6.38
CA ILE A 207 12.59 4.10 5.96
C ILE A 207 11.92 3.94 4.60
N ILE A 208 10.71 4.48 4.45
CA ILE A 208 10.01 4.54 3.16
C ILE A 208 10.71 5.58 2.29
N GLN A 209 11.25 5.17 1.15
CA GLN A 209 11.98 6.06 0.24
C GLN A 209 11.17 6.42 -1.00
N HIS A 210 10.18 5.62 -1.36
CA HIS A 210 9.35 5.82 -2.53
C HIS A 210 7.94 5.32 -2.31
N SER A 211 6.96 5.95 -2.96
CA SER A 211 5.58 5.49 -3.01
C SER A 211 4.98 5.67 -4.41
N THR A 212 4.30 4.65 -4.91
CA THR A 212 3.43 4.72 -6.09
C THR A 212 2.04 4.23 -5.69
N ILE A 213 1.00 5.05 -5.89
CA ILE A 213 -0.39 4.66 -5.58
C ILE A 213 -1.23 4.82 -6.84
N ASN A 214 -1.56 3.69 -7.47
CA ASN A 214 -2.44 3.66 -8.62
C ASN A 214 -3.89 3.39 -8.20
N ASN A 215 -4.83 3.95 -8.98
CA ASN A 215 -6.23 3.56 -8.89
C ASN A 215 -6.42 2.11 -9.42
N LEU A 216 -7.55 1.47 -9.09
CA LEU A 216 -7.79 0.03 -9.24
C LEU A 216 -7.61 -0.50 -10.67
N ALA A 217 -7.87 0.32 -11.68
CA ALA A 217 -7.83 -0.07 -13.10
C ALA A 217 -6.46 0.07 -13.77
N ILE A 218 -5.44 0.62 -13.08
CA ILE A 218 -4.14 0.96 -13.67
C ILE A 218 -3.05 0.10 -13.03
N GLY A 219 -2.53 -0.87 -13.78
CA GLY A 219 -1.39 -1.69 -13.34
C GLY A 219 -0.10 -0.87 -13.18
N ARG A 220 0.78 -1.34 -12.30
CA ARG A 220 2.11 -0.77 -12.03
C ARG A 220 3.16 -1.28 -13.03
N SER A 221 4.32 -0.63 -13.01
CA SER A 221 5.49 -1.02 -13.80
C SER A 221 6.57 -1.62 -12.91
N VAL A 222 6.98 -2.86 -13.22
CA VAL A 222 8.13 -3.52 -12.58
C VAL A 222 9.43 -2.82 -12.97
N ASP A 223 9.54 -2.35 -14.22
CA ASP A 223 10.72 -1.61 -14.70
C ASP A 223 10.96 -0.32 -13.93
N GLU A 224 9.91 0.45 -13.67
CA GLU A 224 10.03 1.70 -12.93
C GLU A 224 10.34 1.46 -11.45
N THR A 225 9.82 0.36 -10.89
CA THR A 225 10.16 -0.08 -9.53
C THR A 225 11.63 -0.42 -9.43
N LEU A 226 12.16 -1.20 -10.39
CA LEU A 226 13.57 -1.58 -10.45
C LEU A 226 14.47 -0.35 -10.64
N ARG A 227 14.11 0.56 -11.55
CA ARG A 227 14.85 1.80 -11.81
C ARG A 227 14.94 2.66 -10.55
N THR A 228 13.83 2.83 -9.84
CA THR A 228 13.79 3.64 -8.62
C THR A 228 14.56 3.00 -7.47
N LEU A 229 14.49 1.67 -7.33
CA LEU A 229 15.30 0.91 -6.38
C LEU A 229 16.81 1.08 -6.66
N GLN A 230 17.22 0.95 -7.92
CA GLN A 230 18.63 1.13 -8.31
C GLN A 230 19.10 2.56 -8.08
N ALA A 231 18.27 3.57 -8.34
CA ALA A 231 18.57 4.96 -8.04
C ALA A 231 18.75 5.19 -6.54
N LEU A 232 17.87 4.62 -5.71
CA LEU A 232 17.98 4.66 -4.26
C LEU A 232 19.30 4.04 -3.78
N GLN A 233 19.64 2.84 -4.27
CA GLN A 233 20.89 2.17 -3.90
C GLN A 233 22.10 3.00 -4.31
N TYR A 234 22.09 3.58 -5.50
CA TYR A 234 23.16 4.43 -6.01
C TYR A 234 23.43 5.62 -5.09
N VAL A 235 22.40 6.36 -4.68
CA VAL A 235 22.59 7.54 -3.80
C VAL A 235 22.98 7.16 -2.38
N GLN A 236 22.57 5.99 -1.89
CA GLN A 236 23.01 5.48 -0.58
C GLN A 236 24.46 5.02 -0.60
N GLU A 237 24.93 4.46 -1.71
CA GLU A 237 26.33 4.07 -1.92
C GLU A 237 27.24 5.27 -2.27
N ASN A 238 26.67 6.34 -2.82
CA ASN A 238 27.35 7.58 -3.19
C ASN A 238 26.67 8.79 -2.54
N PRO A 239 26.88 9.04 -1.23
CA PRO A 239 26.11 10.04 -0.46
C PRO A 239 26.26 11.49 -0.95
N ASP A 240 27.32 11.78 -1.71
CA ASP A 240 27.57 13.11 -2.29
C ASP A 240 26.91 13.30 -3.66
N GLU A 241 26.09 12.36 -4.12
CA GLU A 241 25.46 12.37 -5.44
C GLU A 241 23.93 12.21 -5.38
N VAL A 242 23.26 12.72 -6.40
CA VAL A 242 21.83 12.56 -6.64
C VAL A 242 21.56 12.12 -8.08
N CYS A 243 20.48 11.38 -8.28
CA CYS A 243 20.04 10.88 -9.58
C CYS A 243 19.11 11.90 -10.28
N PRO A 244 19.43 12.34 -11.52
CA PRO A 244 18.55 13.19 -12.34
C PRO A 244 17.24 12.51 -12.77
N ALA A 245 16.37 13.28 -13.42
CA ALA A 245 15.12 12.75 -13.98
C ALA A 245 15.39 11.66 -15.03
N GLY A 246 14.68 10.53 -14.91
CA GLY A 246 14.82 9.39 -15.82
C GLY A 246 16.10 8.57 -15.66
N TRP A 247 16.93 8.88 -14.65
CA TRP A 247 18.23 8.22 -14.43
C TRP A 247 18.13 6.71 -14.42
N LYS A 248 19.10 6.07 -15.10
CA LYS A 248 19.36 4.62 -15.11
C LYS A 248 20.82 4.32 -14.77
N PRO A 249 21.12 3.09 -14.30
CA PRO A 249 22.51 2.68 -14.08
C PRO A 249 23.40 2.92 -15.30
N GLY A 250 24.54 3.58 -15.09
CA GLY A 250 25.50 3.97 -16.14
C GLY A 250 25.31 5.39 -16.68
N GLU A 251 24.20 6.06 -16.36
CA GLU A 251 23.99 7.47 -16.71
C GLU A 251 24.63 8.42 -15.68
N LYS A 252 24.94 9.65 -16.12
CA LYS A 252 25.56 10.66 -15.25
C LYS A 252 24.63 11.06 -14.11
N SER A 253 25.15 11.04 -12.90
CA SER A 253 24.59 11.65 -11.69
C SER A 253 25.03 13.11 -11.54
N MET A 254 24.58 13.79 -10.50
CA MET A 254 25.04 15.14 -10.15
C MET A 254 25.34 15.27 -8.66
N LYS A 255 26.27 16.14 -8.30
CA LYS A 255 26.51 16.52 -6.90
C LYS A 255 25.54 17.64 -6.49
N PRO A 256 24.83 17.51 -5.36
CA PRO A 256 23.84 18.50 -4.92
C PRO A 256 24.51 19.73 -4.26
N ASP A 257 25.45 20.36 -4.96
CA ASP A 257 26.10 21.62 -4.58
C ASP A 257 25.96 22.65 -5.71
N PRO A 258 25.62 23.93 -5.42
CA PRO A 258 25.39 24.95 -6.45
C PRO A 258 26.58 25.24 -7.38
N LYS A 259 27.82 24.93 -6.96
CA LYS A 259 29.02 25.08 -7.79
C LYS A 259 29.33 23.78 -8.54
N LEU A 260 29.32 22.64 -7.84
CA LEU A 260 29.69 21.34 -8.42
C LEU A 260 28.66 20.82 -9.42
N SER A 261 27.36 21.12 -9.22
CA SER A 261 26.29 20.74 -10.15
C SER A 261 26.47 21.32 -11.55
N LYS A 262 27.24 22.40 -11.72
CA LYS A 262 27.55 22.99 -13.04
C LYS A 262 28.32 22.03 -13.95
N GLU A 263 29.08 21.09 -13.39
CA GLU A 263 29.78 20.06 -14.17
C GLU A 263 28.79 19.14 -14.89
N TYR A 264 27.68 18.80 -14.22
CA TYR A 264 26.59 18.06 -14.83
C TYR A 264 25.92 18.90 -15.92
N PHE A 265 25.46 20.12 -15.59
CA PHE A 265 24.73 20.99 -16.52
C PHE A 265 25.53 21.45 -17.74
N ALA A 266 26.86 21.42 -17.69
CA ALA A 266 27.70 21.70 -18.85
C ALA A 266 27.82 20.51 -19.82
N ALA A 267 27.44 19.32 -19.39
CA ALA A 267 27.65 18.07 -20.12
C ALA A 267 26.36 17.42 -20.64
N VAL A 268 25.19 17.95 -20.26
CA VAL A 268 23.86 17.67 -20.83
C VAL A 268 23.41 18.81 -21.72
#